data_AF-A0A7V8RXF8-F1
#
_entry.id   AF-A0A7V8RXF8-F1
#
_cell.length_a   1.000
_cell.length_b   1.000
_cell.length_c   1.000
_cell.angle_alpha   90.00
_cell.angle_beta   90.00
_cell.angle_gamma   90.00
#
_symmetry.space_group_name_H-M   'P 1'
#
loop_
_entity.id
_entity.type
_entity.pdbx_description
1 polymer ?
#
loop_
_entity_poly.entity_id
_entity_poly.type
_entity_poly.pdbx_seq_one_letter_code
_entity_poly.pdbx_strand_id
1 'polypeptide(L)'
;MTTLQYTEQLVVEYCCACSMAFAVPADFQRRRMEDHKSYHCPAGHGQHYYGKTEAEKQRERAERLQRQVEAREADIRFEQRRLESERRAHAATKGTLTKTKKRIANGVCPCCNRSFANVARHVAGQHPDYQPGGNA
;
A
#
# COMPACT_ATOMS: atom_id res chain seq x y z
N MET A 1 -61.70 3.40 -25.22
CA MET A 1 -60.43 2.67 -25.33
C MET A 1 -59.35 3.58 -24.76
N THR A 2 -58.68 3.18 -23.70
CA THR A 2 -57.72 4.03 -22.99
C THR A 2 -56.32 3.64 -23.45
N THR A 3 -55.61 4.58 -24.08
CA THR A 3 -54.22 4.38 -24.54
C THR A 3 -53.24 5.05 -23.59
N LEU A 4 -52.08 4.42 -23.39
CA LEU A 4 -50.97 4.98 -22.62
C LEU A 4 -49.84 5.35 -23.59
N GLN A 5 -49.30 6.57 -23.47
CA GLN A 5 -47.99 6.89 -24.04
C GLN A 5 -46.92 6.70 -22.97
N TYR A 6 -45.88 5.92 -23.27
CA TYR A 6 -44.80 5.60 -22.34
C TYR A 6 -43.45 5.81 -23.04
N THR A 7 -42.57 6.62 -22.43
CA THR A 7 -41.32 7.10 -23.02
C THR A 7 -40.06 6.61 -22.30
N GLU A 8 -40.21 5.81 -21.24
CA GLU A 8 -39.08 5.31 -20.46
C GLU A 8 -38.62 3.92 -20.95
N GLN A 9 -37.49 3.45 -20.41
CA GLN A 9 -36.96 2.14 -20.70
C GLN A 9 -37.68 1.06 -19.90
N LEU A 10 -38.14 0.02 -20.60
CA LEU A 10 -38.59 -1.23 -20.01
C LEU A 10 -37.47 -2.27 -20.07
N VAL A 11 -37.37 -3.08 -19.02
CA VAL A 11 -36.50 -4.25 -18.94
C VAL A 11 -37.36 -5.50 -18.84
N VAL A 12 -36.89 -6.59 -19.44
CA VAL A 12 -37.57 -7.89 -19.39
C VAL A 12 -37.12 -8.63 -18.15
N GLU A 13 -38.08 -8.98 -17.31
CA GLU A 13 -37.92 -9.84 -16.14
C GLU A 13 -38.54 -11.20 -16.38
N TYR A 14 -38.00 -12.21 -15.69
CA TYR A 14 -38.54 -13.57 -15.70
C TYR A 14 -39.01 -13.93 -14.30
N CYS A 15 -40.21 -14.48 -14.20
CA CYS A 15 -40.69 -14.97 -12.93
C CYS A 15 -39.87 -16.18 -12.45
N CYS A 16 -39.26 -16.12 -11.27
CA CYS A 16 -38.51 -17.22 -10.66
C CYS A 16 -39.37 -18.46 -10.35
N ALA A 17 -40.70 -18.32 -10.29
CA ALA A 17 -41.62 -19.44 -10.06
C ALA A 17 -42.17 -20.02 -11.37
N CYS A 18 -42.74 -19.18 -12.24
CA CYS A 18 -43.42 -19.65 -13.45
C CYS A 18 -42.68 -19.37 -14.76
N SER A 19 -41.49 -18.75 -14.71
CA SER A 19 -40.65 -18.38 -15.87
C SER A 19 -41.31 -17.47 -16.91
N MET A 20 -42.46 -16.88 -16.60
CA MET A 20 -43.13 -15.91 -17.47
C MET A 20 -42.24 -14.67 -17.65
N ALA A 21 -42.01 -14.29 -18.90
CA ALA A 21 -41.36 -13.04 -19.26
C ALA A 21 -42.37 -11.88 -19.13
N PHE A 22 -41.99 -10.80 -18.47
CA PHE A 22 -42.79 -9.57 -18.38
C PHE A 22 -41.90 -8.34 -18.32
N ALA A 23 -42.43 -7.21 -18.77
CA ALA A 23 -41.69 -5.96 -18.80
C ALA A 23 -41.99 -5.12 -17.55
N VAL A 24 -40.95 -4.56 -16.94
CA VAL A 24 -41.07 -3.55 -15.86
C VAL A 24 -40.25 -2.31 -16.20
N PRO A 25 -40.60 -1.12 -15.68
CA PRO A 25 -39.74 0.05 -15.77
C PRO A 25 -38.34 -0.23 -15.22
N ALA A 26 -37.30 0.24 -15.92
CA ALA A 26 -35.91 0.06 -15.47
C ALA A 26 -35.66 0.65 -14.06
N ASP A 27 -36.32 1.77 -13.73
CA ASP A 27 -36.25 2.35 -12.38
C ASP A 27 -36.92 1.46 -11.33
N PHE A 28 -38.02 0.78 -11.66
CA PHE A 28 -38.67 -0.17 -10.76
C PHE A 28 -37.73 -1.34 -10.45
N GLN A 29 -37.11 -1.94 -11.48
CA GLN A 29 -36.13 -3.01 -11.32
C GLN A 29 -34.99 -2.57 -10.39
N ARG A 30 -34.38 -1.42 -10.68
CA ARG A 30 -33.28 -0.86 -9.88
C ARG A 30 -33.66 -0.70 -8.42
N ARG A 31 -34.80 -0.06 -8.13
CA ARG A 31 -35.25 0.14 -6.74
C ARG A 31 -35.45 -1.18 -5.99
N ARG A 32 -35.97 -2.22 -6.66
CA ARG A 32 -36.16 -3.54 -6.06
C ARG A 32 -34.83 -4.29 -5.85
N MET A 33 -33.83 -4.05 -6.69
CA MET A 33 -32.46 -4.54 -6.47
C MET A 33 -31.76 -3.81 -5.31
N GLU A 34 -32.14 -2.57 -5.02
CA GLU A 34 -31.59 -1.77 -3.91
C GLU A 34 -32.28 -2.05 -2.58
N ASP A 35 -33.62 -2.12 -2.56
CA ASP A 35 -34.40 -2.27 -1.33
C ASP A 35 -34.81 -3.72 -1.01
N HIS A 36 -34.55 -4.65 -1.94
CA HIS A 36 -34.90 -6.07 -1.85
C HIS A 36 -36.37 -6.34 -1.51
N LYS A 37 -37.29 -5.38 -1.73
CA LYS A 37 -38.70 -5.58 -1.43
C LYS A 37 -39.34 -6.51 -2.43
N SER A 38 -40.29 -7.30 -1.92
CA SER A 38 -41.09 -8.19 -2.74
C SER A 38 -41.90 -7.45 -3.81
N TYR A 39 -42.04 -8.10 -4.96
CA TYR A 39 -42.89 -7.71 -6.08
C TYR A 39 -43.50 -8.97 -6.71
N HIS A 40 -44.49 -8.80 -7.59
CA HIS A 40 -45.24 -9.93 -8.13
C HIS A 40 -45.18 -9.95 -9.66
N CYS A 41 -45.15 -11.14 -10.24
CA CYS A 41 -45.38 -11.29 -11.69
C CYS A 41 -46.87 -11.11 -12.03
N PRO A 42 -47.24 -10.97 -13.32
CA PRO A 42 -48.64 -10.85 -13.72
C PRO A 42 -49.53 -12.03 -13.32
N ALA A 43 -48.95 -13.22 -13.13
CA ALA A 43 -49.65 -14.40 -12.63
C ALA A 43 -49.77 -14.46 -11.10
N GLY A 44 -49.23 -13.48 -10.37
CA GLY A 44 -49.38 -13.34 -8.92
C GLY A 44 -48.28 -13.97 -8.06
N HIS A 45 -47.22 -14.55 -8.62
CA HIS A 45 -46.12 -15.12 -7.83
C HIS A 45 -45.24 -14.02 -7.24
N GLY A 46 -45.04 -14.06 -5.92
CA GLY A 46 -44.16 -13.13 -5.20
C GLY A 46 -42.69 -13.45 -5.38
N GLN A 47 -41.87 -12.41 -5.55
CA GLN A 47 -40.45 -12.50 -5.88
C GLN A 47 -39.70 -11.32 -5.27
N HIS A 48 -38.40 -11.49 -5.03
CA HIS A 48 -37.50 -10.41 -4.64
C HIS A 48 -36.09 -10.71 -5.12
N TYR A 49 -35.23 -9.70 -5.17
CA TYR A 49 -33.83 -9.87 -5.50
C TYR A 49 -33.05 -10.35 -4.27
N TYR A 50 -32.06 -11.20 -4.50
CA TYR A 50 -31.15 -11.71 -3.48
C TYR A 50 -29.73 -11.20 -3.70
N GLY A 51 -28.96 -11.16 -2.63
CA GLY A 51 -27.54 -10.84 -2.66
C GLY A 51 -27.23 -9.44 -2.12
N LYS A 52 -25.97 -9.03 -2.27
CA LYS A 52 -25.53 -7.70 -1.86
C LYS A 52 -26.00 -6.67 -2.88
N THR A 53 -26.54 -5.57 -2.39
CA THR A 53 -26.78 -4.38 -3.21
C THR A 53 -25.46 -3.87 -3.80
N GLU A 54 -25.53 -3.09 -4.88
CA GLU A 54 -24.32 -2.44 -5.40
C GLU A 54 -23.67 -1.53 -4.35
N ALA A 55 -24.46 -0.82 -3.54
CA ALA A 55 -23.95 0.00 -2.45
C ALA A 55 -23.13 -0.81 -1.43
N GLU A 56 -23.61 -2.00 -1.05
CA GLU A 56 -22.88 -2.89 -0.14
C GLU A 56 -21.61 -3.45 -0.77
N LYS A 57 -21.64 -3.85 -2.05
CA LYS A 57 -20.45 -4.29 -2.78
C LYS A 57 -19.41 -3.18 -2.86
N GLN A 58 -19.83 -1.94 -3.12
CA GLN A 58 -18.92 -0.80 -3.17
C GLN A 58 -18.33 -0.48 -1.79
N ARG A 59 -19.13 -0.56 -0.73
CA ARG A 59 -18.65 -0.39 0.65
C ARG A 59 -17.59 -1.44 1.02
N GLU A 60 -17.84 -2.70 0.70
CA GLU A 60 -16.89 -3.79 0.94
C GLU A 60 -15.59 -3.62 0.14
N ARG A 61 -15.68 -3.16 -1.13
CA ARG A 61 -14.51 -2.82 -1.93
C ARG A 61 -13.72 -1.68 -1.33
N ALA A 62 -14.39 -0.61 -0.89
CA ALA A 62 -13.77 0.53 -0.23
C ALA A 62 -13.05 0.11 1.06
N GLU A 63 -13.70 -0.70 1.90
CA GLU A 63 -13.11 -1.23 3.13
C GLU A 63 -11.88 -2.11 2.83
N ARG A 64 -11.98 -2.98 1.82
CA ARG A 64 -10.85 -3.83 1.39
C ARG A 64 -9.67 -3.01 0.89
N LEU A 65 -9.92 -1.92 0.15
CA LEU A 65 -8.88 -1.00 -0.31
C LEU A 65 -8.26 -0.23 0.86
N GLN A 66 -9.07 0.26 1.78
CA GLN A 66 -8.62 0.96 2.98
C GLN A 66 -7.64 0.08 3.80
N ARG A 67 -8.00 -1.18 4.05
CA ARG A 67 -7.12 -2.13 4.74
C ARG A 67 -5.80 -2.38 4.00
N GLN A 68 -5.82 -2.39 2.65
CA GLN A 68 -4.59 -2.53 1.86
C GLN A 68 -3.70 -1.30 1.98
N VAL A 69 -4.27 -0.10 1.93
CA VAL A 69 -3.52 1.15 2.10
C VAL A 69 -2.87 1.17 3.49
N GLU A 70 -3.63 0.88 4.54
CA GLU A 70 -3.11 0.86 5.91
C GLU A 70 -1.96 -0.14 6.09
N ALA A 71 -2.08 -1.33 5.51
CA ALA A 71 -1.01 -2.34 5.52
C ALA A 71 0.26 -1.83 4.79
N ARG A 72 0.09 -1.22 3.61
CA ARG A 72 1.21 -0.65 2.84
C ARG A 72 1.90 0.49 3.56
N GLU A 73 1.13 1.36 4.21
CA GLU A 73 1.72 2.42 5.01
C GLU A 73 2.49 1.88 6.21
N ALA A 74 2.01 0.81 6.86
CA ALA A 74 2.73 0.16 7.93
C ALA A 74 4.07 -0.43 7.46
N ASP A 75 4.08 -1.09 6.30
CA ASP A 75 5.29 -1.60 5.65
C ASP A 75 6.29 -0.47 5.36
N ILE A 76 5.82 0.63 4.75
CA ILE A 76 6.66 1.79 4.44
C ILE A 76 7.27 2.37 5.72
N ARG A 77 6.49 2.54 6.78
CA ARG A 77 6.98 3.05 8.08
C ARG A 77 8.00 2.10 8.72
N PHE A 78 7.86 0.80 8.52
CA PHE A 78 8.82 -0.19 9.02
C PHE A 78 10.15 -0.08 8.25
N GLU A 79 10.10 -0.07 6.92
CA GLU A 79 11.29 0.03 6.08
C GLU A 79 12.03 1.36 6.26
N GLN A 80 11.31 2.46 6.44
CA GLN A 80 11.92 3.76 6.76
C GLN A 80 12.72 3.71 8.07
N ARG A 81 12.15 3.11 9.12
CA ARG A 81 12.83 2.94 10.42
C ARG A 81 14.06 2.04 10.30
N ARG A 82 13.95 0.96 9.52
CA ARG A 82 15.07 0.07 9.24
C ARG A 82 16.20 0.80 8.52
N LEU A 83 15.89 1.51 7.44
CA LEU A 83 16.86 2.27 6.67
C LEU A 83 17.54 3.35 7.52
N GLU A 84 16.79 4.02 8.39
CA GLU A 84 17.35 5.00 9.31
C GLU A 84 18.34 4.36 10.30
N SER A 85 17.97 3.21 10.88
CA SER A 85 18.85 2.43 11.75
C SER A 85 20.14 2.03 11.05
N GLU A 86 20.03 1.48 9.83
CA GLU A 86 21.18 1.08 9.01
C GLU A 86 22.08 2.28 8.67
N ARG A 87 21.49 3.44 8.31
CA ARG A 87 22.24 4.68 8.06
C ARG A 87 23.00 5.14 9.30
N ARG A 88 22.38 5.11 10.48
CA ARG A 88 23.03 5.47 11.75
C ARG A 88 24.18 4.52 12.09
N ALA A 89 23.96 3.21 11.94
CA ALA A 89 24.99 2.19 12.17
C ALA A 89 26.17 2.33 11.20
N HIS A 90 25.88 2.59 9.92
CA HIS A 90 26.88 2.83 8.90
C HIS A 90 27.69 4.10 9.20
N ALA A 91 27.04 5.20 9.58
CA ALA A 91 27.71 6.44 9.95
C ALA A 91 28.62 6.25 11.17
N ALA A 92 28.16 5.53 12.21
CA ALA A 92 28.96 5.21 13.39
C ALA A 92 30.20 4.38 13.03
N THR A 93 30.03 3.31 12.24
CA THR A 93 31.13 2.46 11.75
C THR A 93 32.12 3.24 10.89
N LYS A 94 31.63 4.09 9.98
CA LYS A 94 32.49 4.97 9.17
C LYS A 94 33.27 5.95 10.05
N GLY A 95 32.64 6.49 11.08
CA GLY A 95 33.27 7.39 12.05
C GLY A 95 34.40 6.72 12.82
N THR A 96 34.19 5.51 13.35
CA THR A 96 35.21 4.75 14.07
C THR A 96 36.37 4.36 13.15
N LEU A 97 36.09 3.87 11.93
CA LEU A 97 37.11 3.56 10.94
C LEU A 97 37.93 4.79 10.57
N THR A 98 37.29 5.94 10.34
CA THR A 98 37.99 7.20 10.02
C THR A 98 38.88 7.64 11.17
N LYS A 99 38.40 7.58 12.43
CA LYS A 99 39.19 7.93 13.61
C LYS A 99 40.41 7.00 13.77
N THR A 100 40.24 5.69 13.56
CA THR A 100 41.32 4.72 13.60
C THR A 100 42.33 4.97 12.49
N LYS A 101 41.89 5.19 11.24
CA LYS A 101 42.74 5.55 10.11
C LYS A 101 43.55 6.81 10.39
N LYS A 102 42.94 7.85 10.98
CA LYS A 102 43.62 9.10 11.38
C LYS A 102 44.69 8.84 12.45
N ARG A 103 44.39 8.02 13.47
CA ARG A 103 45.36 7.67 14.52
C ARG A 103 46.57 6.95 13.95
N ILE A 104 46.34 5.95 13.10
CA ILE A 104 47.42 5.18 12.45
C ILE A 104 48.28 6.09 11.56
N ALA A 105 47.66 6.98 10.78
CA ALA A 105 48.37 7.96 9.94
C ALA A 105 49.34 8.84 10.75
N ASN A 106 48.89 9.26 11.95
CA ASN A 106 49.68 10.06 12.88
C ASN A 106 50.67 9.24 13.71
N GLY A 107 50.82 7.93 13.42
CA GLY A 107 51.70 7.02 14.17
C GLY A 107 51.21 6.72 15.59
N VAL A 108 49.93 6.89 15.90
CA VAL A 108 49.35 6.66 17.23
C VAL A 108 48.65 5.29 17.30
N CYS A 109 49.01 4.48 18.29
CA CYS A 109 48.38 3.19 18.56
C CYS A 109 46.89 3.37 18.90
N PRO A 110 45.96 2.71 18.19
CA PRO A 110 44.53 2.81 18.51
C PRO A 110 44.16 2.18 19.86
N CYS A 111 44.93 1.22 20.36
CA CYS A 111 44.65 0.47 21.57
C CYS A 111 45.15 1.15 22.85
N CYS A 112 46.37 1.69 22.85
CA CYS A 112 47.03 2.21 24.05
C CYS A 112 47.52 3.67 23.95
N ASN A 113 47.18 4.37 22.86
CA ASN A 113 47.51 5.78 22.63
C ASN A 113 49.02 6.12 22.64
N ARG A 114 49.90 5.11 22.55
CA ARG A 114 51.34 5.29 22.39
C ARG A 114 51.66 5.81 20.99
N SER A 115 52.63 6.71 20.90
CA SER A 115 53.06 7.30 19.64
C SER A 115 54.35 6.66 19.14
N PHE A 116 54.39 6.33 17.85
CA PHE A 116 55.53 5.74 17.16
C PHE A 116 56.04 6.72 16.11
N ALA A 117 57.09 7.49 16.45
CA ALA A 117 57.65 8.53 15.58
C ALA A 117 58.10 8.00 14.20
N ASN A 118 58.59 6.76 14.15
CA ASN A 118 59.01 6.12 12.91
C ASN A 118 57.85 5.88 11.95
N VAL A 119 56.67 5.49 12.47
CA VAL A 119 55.46 5.27 11.66
C VAL A 119 54.94 6.60 11.12
N ALA A 120 54.84 7.63 11.97
CA ALA A 120 54.40 8.95 11.55
C ALA A 120 55.30 9.53 10.43
N ARG A 121 56.63 9.43 10.59
CA ARG A 121 57.59 9.87 9.58
C ARG A 121 57.50 9.05 8.30
N HIS A 122 57.32 7.74 8.41
CA HIS A 122 57.14 6.85 7.27
C HIS A 122 55.91 7.24 6.45
N VAL A 123 54.75 7.40 7.08
CA VAL A 123 53.51 7.79 6.39
C VAL A 123 53.66 9.18 5.75
N ALA A 124 54.23 10.15 6.45
CA ALA A 124 54.44 11.50 5.91
C ALA A 124 55.41 11.53 4.70
N GLY A 125 56.42 10.65 4.68
CA GLY A 125 57.41 10.59 3.60
C GLY A 125 56.99 9.72 2.42
N GLN A 126 56.48 8.52 2.68
CA GLN A 126 56.17 7.51 1.66
C GLN A 126 54.73 7.55 1.18
N HIS A 127 53.83 8.18 1.94
CA HIS A 127 52.39 8.26 1.64
C HIS A 127 51.86 9.71 1.77
N PRO A 128 52.42 10.68 1.02
CA PRO A 128 52.04 12.09 1.13
C PRO A 128 50.56 12.34 0.78
N ASP A 129 49.98 11.53 -0.10
CA ASP A 129 48.58 11.66 -0.54
C ASP A 129 47.58 10.85 0.31
N TYR A 130 48.04 10.21 1.40
CA TYR A 130 47.14 9.40 2.22
C TYR A 130 46.09 10.25 2.93
N GLN A 131 44.84 10.15 2.48
CA GLN A 131 43.70 10.81 3.12
C GLN A 131 42.92 9.84 4.02
N PRO A 132 42.98 10.00 5.35
CA PRO A 132 42.22 9.16 6.26
C PRO A 132 40.73 9.52 6.18
N GLY A 133 39.98 8.76 5.36
CA GLY A 133 38.54 8.93 5.16
C GLY A 133 38.07 8.82 3.71
N GLY A 134 38.98 8.74 2.74
CA GLY A 134 38.63 8.45 1.34
C GLY A 134 37.96 7.07 1.22
N ASN A 135 36.84 7.01 0.50
CA ASN A 135 36.29 5.74 0.04
C ASN A 135 37.34 5.15 -0.93
N ALA A 136 37.88 3.97 -0.61
CA ALA A 136 38.55 3.14 -1.60
C ALA A 136 37.48 2.49 -2.49
#